data_AF-F5XNE4-F1
#
_entry.id   AF-F5XNE4-F1
#
_cell.length_a   1.000
_cell.length_b   1.000
_cell.length_c   1.000
_cell.angle_alpha   90.00
_cell.angle_beta   90.00
_cell.angle_gamma   90.00
#
_symmetry.space_group_name_H-M   'P 1'
#
loop_
_entity.id
_entity.type
_entity.pdbx_description
1 polymer ?
#
loop_
_entity_poly.entity_id
_entity_poly.type
_entity_poly.pdbx_seq_one_letter_code
_entity_poly.pdbx_strand_id
1 'polypeptide(L)'
;MFAMGSRSGHAFTSLTTEIGDKNSPLRQHFDARFPNRRPLQVEFKGSACQLLVDPAGANPGSLGAAFDFMVRMILDPSHVPLVALQGIRPGSRMLNAVLDVVAVAQRAAVGSREGRAAEELIRACWLFALTTEVYRTGIRPGSPLMVLGSRASVSAELLLGLAPDAAVDEMQELHLLAVEHLYPRVPVGASLALGPTFAGSELCNADADVIFDGCLLDIKTRLGDKTARGRSDGRACSKSWLRRGVGLTRHG
;
A
#
# COMPACT_ATOMS: atom_id res chain seq x y z
N MET A 1 21.90 -2.96 -31.89
CA MET A 1 21.01 -1.98 -32.55
C MET A 1 19.70 -2.70 -32.84
N PHE A 2 18.75 -2.69 -31.90
CA PHE A 2 17.44 -3.33 -32.10
C PHE A 2 16.50 -2.29 -32.71
N ALA A 3 16.17 -2.47 -33.99
CA ALA A 3 15.11 -1.74 -34.66
C ALA A 3 13.76 -2.22 -34.09
N MET A 4 13.17 -1.46 -33.17
CA MET A 4 11.74 -1.58 -32.88
C MET A 4 10.96 -0.92 -34.01
N GLY A 5 10.50 -1.75 -34.94
CA GLY A 5 9.52 -1.35 -35.94
C GLY A 5 8.25 -0.87 -35.24
N SER A 6 7.87 0.37 -35.55
CA SER A 6 6.56 0.97 -35.28
C SER A 6 5.45 -0.02 -35.63
N ARG A 7 4.75 -0.55 -34.61
CA ARG A 7 3.46 -1.22 -34.74
C ARG A 7 2.48 -0.54 -33.79
N SER A 8 1.48 0.12 -34.38
CA SER A 8 0.16 0.50 -33.82
C SER A 8 0.14 1.04 -32.38
N GLY A 9 -0.26 2.31 -32.23
CA GLY A 9 -0.41 3.01 -30.95
C GLY A 9 -1.45 2.40 -30.01
N HIS A 10 -1.06 1.32 -29.32
CA HIS A 10 -1.77 0.79 -28.17
C HIS A 10 -1.53 1.72 -26.98
N ALA A 11 -2.56 2.46 -26.58
CA ALA A 11 -2.51 3.30 -25.39
C ALA A 11 -2.70 2.41 -24.16
N PHE A 12 -1.63 2.20 -23.39
CA PHE A 12 -1.74 1.43 -22.15
C PHE A 12 -2.46 2.25 -21.08
N THR A 13 -3.30 1.58 -20.29
CA THR A 13 -4.08 2.24 -19.23
C THR A 13 -3.42 2.15 -17.86
N SER A 14 -3.41 0.95 -17.28
CA SER A 14 -2.69 0.62 -16.05
C SER A 14 -2.08 -0.77 -16.16
N LEU A 15 -0.98 -1.00 -15.45
CA LEU A 15 -0.27 -2.28 -15.53
C LEU A 15 -1.17 -3.46 -15.16
N THR A 16 -2.04 -3.28 -14.17
CA THR A 16 -3.02 -4.30 -13.76
C THR A 16 -4.01 -4.62 -14.87
N THR A 17 -4.58 -3.60 -15.52
CA THR A 17 -5.53 -3.79 -16.63
C THR A 17 -4.85 -4.47 -17.81
N GLU A 18 -3.67 -3.99 -18.20
CA GLU A 18 -2.91 -4.54 -19.32
C GLU A 18 -2.47 -5.98 -19.08
N ILE A 19 -2.04 -6.32 -17.86
CA ILE A 19 -1.74 -7.72 -17.51
C ILE A 19 -3.01 -8.57 -17.46
N GLY A 20 -4.16 -7.99 -17.09
CA GLY A 20 -5.45 -8.69 -17.08
C GLY A 20 -5.94 -9.07 -18.47
N ASP A 21 -5.72 -8.20 -19.46
CA ASP A 21 -6.13 -8.42 -20.86
C ASP A 21 -5.19 -9.38 -21.59
N LYS A 22 -5.72 -10.54 -22.02
CA LYS A 22 -4.98 -11.54 -22.79
C LYS A 22 -4.51 -11.02 -24.15
N ASN A 23 -5.17 -10.00 -24.69
CA ASN A 23 -4.85 -9.42 -25.99
C ASN A 23 -3.85 -8.26 -25.88
N SER A 24 -3.57 -7.75 -24.67
CA SER A 24 -2.59 -6.69 -24.48
C SER A 24 -1.20 -7.14 -24.94
N PRO A 25 -0.47 -6.32 -25.71
CA PRO A 25 0.93 -6.59 -26.06
C PRO A 25 1.81 -6.80 -24.82
N LEU A 26 1.49 -6.10 -23.73
CA LEU A 26 2.24 -6.21 -22.48
C LEU A 26 2.03 -7.59 -21.83
N ARG A 27 0.79 -8.06 -21.79
CA ARG A 27 0.48 -9.42 -21.32
C ARG A 27 1.17 -10.49 -22.17
N GLN A 28 1.11 -10.37 -23.50
CA GLN A 28 1.77 -11.32 -24.40
C GLN A 28 3.29 -11.35 -24.19
N HIS A 29 3.91 -10.20 -23.98
CA HIS A 29 5.33 -10.11 -23.65
C HIS A 29 5.66 -10.85 -22.33
N PHE A 30 4.88 -10.63 -21.28
CA PHE A 30 5.06 -11.33 -20.00
C PHE A 30 4.85 -12.85 -20.12
N ASP A 31 3.86 -13.30 -20.91
CA ASP A 31 3.61 -14.73 -21.15
C ASP A 31 4.81 -15.40 -21.83
N ALA A 32 5.39 -14.74 -22.85
CA ALA A 32 6.56 -15.23 -23.56
C ALA A 32 7.82 -15.23 -22.68
N ARG A 33 8.02 -14.18 -21.88
CA ARG A 33 9.21 -14.03 -21.03
C ARG A 33 9.20 -14.92 -19.80
N PHE A 34 8.01 -15.17 -19.23
CA PHE A 34 7.81 -15.91 -17.98
C PHE A 34 6.74 -17.01 -18.13
N PRO A 35 7.04 -18.07 -18.91
CA PRO A 35 6.05 -19.10 -19.25
C PRO A 35 5.56 -19.89 -18.03
N ASN A 36 6.39 -20.02 -16.99
CA ASN A 36 6.14 -20.88 -15.81
C ASN A 36 5.49 -20.15 -14.63
N ARG A 37 4.83 -19.00 -14.85
CA ARG A 37 4.24 -18.22 -13.74
C ARG A 37 3.13 -18.94 -12.98
N ARG A 38 2.34 -19.79 -13.65
CA ARG A 38 1.15 -20.43 -13.05
C ARG A 38 1.53 -21.41 -11.94
N PRO A 39 2.46 -22.36 -12.16
CA PRO A 39 2.98 -23.21 -11.09
C PRO A 39 3.50 -22.42 -9.89
N LEU A 40 4.32 -21.38 -10.13
CA LEU A 40 4.85 -20.53 -9.07
C LEU A 40 3.75 -19.80 -8.28
N GLN A 41 2.72 -19.29 -8.95
CA GLN A 41 1.58 -18.67 -8.29
C GLN A 41 0.77 -19.66 -7.44
N VAL A 42 0.62 -20.90 -7.92
CA VAL A 42 -0.08 -21.97 -7.18
C VAL A 42 0.71 -22.35 -5.94
N GLU A 43 2.00 -22.62 -6.07
CA GLU A 43 2.89 -22.93 -4.94
C GLU A 43 2.92 -21.78 -3.92
N PHE A 44 3.03 -20.54 -4.40
CA PHE A 44 3.00 -19.36 -3.56
C PHE A 44 1.67 -19.23 -2.80
N LYS A 45 0.53 -19.40 -3.48
CA LYS A 45 -0.78 -19.35 -2.83
C LYS A 45 -0.97 -20.51 -1.84
N GLY A 46 -0.48 -21.70 -2.17
CA GLY A 46 -0.56 -22.88 -1.29
C GLY A 46 0.31 -22.78 -0.04
N SER A 47 1.34 -21.92 -0.02
CA SER A 47 2.15 -21.65 1.17
C SER A 47 1.61 -20.50 2.04
N ALA A 48 0.67 -19.69 1.52
CA ALA A 48 0.06 -18.56 2.22
C ALA A 48 -1.24 -18.97 2.93
N CYS A 49 -1.17 -19.91 3.88
CA CYS A 49 -2.37 -20.53 4.47
C CYS A 49 -2.71 -20.11 5.90
N GLN A 50 -1.90 -19.29 6.57
CA GLN A 50 -2.17 -18.89 7.94
C GLN A 50 -2.56 -17.41 8.03
N LEU A 51 -3.74 -17.17 8.60
CA LEU A 51 -4.14 -15.86 9.09
C LEU A 51 -3.17 -15.44 10.20
N LEU A 52 -2.65 -14.22 10.11
CA LEU A 52 -1.68 -13.71 11.08
C LEU A 52 -2.27 -12.64 12.00
N VAL A 53 -3.40 -12.04 11.61
CA VAL A 53 -4.15 -11.02 12.36
C VAL A 53 -5.63 -11.39 12.29
N ASP A 54 -6.25 -11.45 13.46
CA ASP A 54 -7.68 -11.70 13.58
C ASP A 54 -8.46 -10.44 13.17
N PRO A 55 -9.60 -10.57 12.50
CA PRO A 55 -10.40 -9.41 12.13
C PRO A 55 -11.10 -8.84 13.39
N ALA A 56 -11.09 -7.51 13.52
CA ALA A 56 -11.93 -6.79 14.46
C ALA A 56 -13.11 -6.10 13.76
N GLY A 57 -13.17 -6.14 12.42
CA GLY A 57 -14.28 -5.62 11.62
C GLY A 57 -13.94 -4.37 10.81
N ALA A 58 -12.66 -4.01 10.68
CA ALA A 58 -12.22 -2.89 9.86
C ALA A 58 -12.45 -3.15 8.36
N ASN A 59 -12.68 -2.09 7.58
CA ASN A 59 -12.83 -2.21 6.13
C ASN A 59 -11.57 -2.84 5.48
N PRO A 60 -11.72 -3.91 4.67
CA PRO A 60 -10.63 -4.58 3.97
C PRO A 60 -9.69 -3.67 3.17
N GLY A 61 -10.26 -2.84 2.31
CA GLY A 61 -9.50 -1.95 1.43
C GLY A 61 -8.79 -0.83 2.20
N SER A 62 -9.51 -0.17 3.12
CA SER A 62 -8.95 0.95 3.89
C SER A 62 -7.81 0.51 4.80
N LEU A 63 -7.92 -0.64 5.48
CA LEU A 63 -6.84 -1.14 6.33
C LEU A 63 -5.57 -1.44 5.53
N GLY A 64 -5.70 -2.06 4.36
CA GLY A 64 -4.53 -2.37 3.53
C GLY A 64 -3.81 -1.12 3.05
N ALA A 65 -4.56 -0.10 2.63
CA ALA A 65 -3.99 1.19 2.25
C ALA A 65 -3.38 1.93 3.46
N ALA A 66 -4.02 1.87 4.63
CA ALA A 66 -3.50 2.49 5.85
C ALA A 66 -2.18 1.83 6.27
N PHE A 67 -2.11 0.50 6.22
CA PHE A 67 -0.90 -0.26 6.55
C PHE A 67 0.25 0.05 5.60
N ASP A 68 -0.02 0.18 4.30
CA ASP A 68 0.96 0.62 3.31
C ASP A 68 1.52 2.01 3.64
N PHE A 69 0.67 3.00 3.95
CA PHE A 69 1.15 4.31 4.42
C PHE A 69 1.98 4.21 5.69
N MET A 70 1.56 3.42 6.68
CA MET A 70 2.27 3.26 7.93
C MET A 70 3.69 2.72 7.71
N VAL A 71 3.84 1.70 6.86
CA VAL A 71 5.16 1.18 6.49
C VAL A 71 6.02 2.26 5.84
N ARG A 72 5.49 3.02 4.87
CA ARG A 72 6.24 4.11 4.21
C ARG A 72 6.71 5.17 5.19
N MET A 73 5.83 5.60 6.09
CA MET A 73 6.15 6.60 7.12
C MET A 73 7.17 6.08 8.13
N ILE A 74 7.16 4.81 8.49
CA ILE A 74 8.17 4.22 9.40
C ILE A 74 9.53 4.11 8.71
N LEU A 75 9.54 3.73 7.43
CA LEU A 75 10.78 3.62 6.65
C LEU A 75 11.40 5.00 6.37
N ASP A 76 10.57 6.02 6.17
CA ASP A 76 10.98 7.42 6.07
C ASP A 76 9.98 8.33 6.80
N PRO A 77 10.28 8.74 8.05
CA PRO A 77 9.42 9.65 8.81
C PRO A 77 9.21 11.02 8.16
N SER A 78 10.00 11.40 7.16
CA SER A 78 9.80 12.64 6.39
C SER A 78 8.85 12.47 5.20
N HIS A 79 8.41 11.23 4.92
CA HIS A 79 7.52 10.93 3.80
C HIS A 79 6.26 11.80 3.81
N VAL A 80 5.88 12.28 2.63
CA VAL A 80 4.66 13.06 2.42
C VAL A 80 3.70 12.21 1.59
N PRO A 81 2.49 11.90 2.10
CA PRO A 81 1.54 11.04 1.41
C PRO A 81 0.81 11.80 0.28
N LEU A 82 1.52 12.10 -0.81
CA LEU A 82 1.03 12.96 -1.90
C LEU A 82 -0.31 12.50 -2.49
N VAL A 83 -0.48 11.19 -2.69
CA VAL A 83 -1.74 10.62 -3.21
C VAL A 83 -2.91 10.88 -2.26
N ALA A 84 -2.67 10.81 -0.94
CA ALA A 84 -3.67 11.14 0.06
C ALA A 84 -4.04 12.63 0.02
N LEU A 85 -3.07 13.51 -0.22
CA LEU A 85 -3.28 14.95 -0.34
C LEU A 85 -4.07 15.32 -1.61
N GLN A 86 -3.90 14.58 -2.71
CA GLN A 86 -4.69 14.77 -3.94
C GLN A 86 -6.18 14.51 -3.74
N GLY A 87 -6.56 13.74 -2.72
CA GLY A 87 -7.96 13.54 -2.33
C GLY A 87 -8.61 14.77 -1.69
N ILE A 88 -7.82 15.80 -1.36
CA ILE A 88 -8.27 17.02 -0.71
C ILE A 88 -8.32 18.15 -1.74
N ARG A 89 -9.48 18.78 -1.87
CA ARG A 89 -9.64 19.94 -2.76
C ARG A 89 -8.78 21.12 -2.27
N PRO A 90 -7.99 21.77 -3.14
CA PRO A 90 -7.28 23.00 -2.80
C PRO A 90 -8.23 24.06 -2.24
N GLY A 91 -7.80 24.77 -1.20
CA GLY A 91 -8.61 25.80 -0.52
C GLY A 91 -9.76 25.27 0.32
N SER A 92 -9.94 23.94 0.43
CA SER A 92 -10.95 23.39 1.33
C SER A 92 -10.56 23.62 2.80
N ARG A 93 -11.58 23.75 3.66
CA ARG A 93 -11.43 23.85 5.11
C ARG A 93 -10.69 22.68 5.77
N MET A 94 -10.52 21.56 5.04
CA MET A 94 -9.84 20.37 5.52
C MET A 94 -8.33 20.40 5.28
N LEU A 95 -7.83 21.24 4.35
CA LEU A 95 -6.44 21.18 3.92
C LEU A 95 -5.46 21.38 5.08
N ASN A 96 -5.64 22.43 5.89
CA ASN A 96 -4.76 22.70 7.02
C ASN A 96 -4.81 21.57 8.06
N ALA A 97 -6.01 21.07 8.38
CA ALA A 97 -6.16 19.96 9.32
C ALA A 97 -5.50 18.66 8.81
N VAL A 98 -5.55 18.39 7.50
CA VAL A 98 -4.86 17.23 6.91
C VAL A 98 -3.34 17.42 6.96
N LEU A 99 -2.84 18.64 6.70
CA LEU A 99 -1.42 18.95 6.85
C LEU A 99 -0.94 18.81 8.30
N ASP A 100 -1.77 19.21 9.27
CA ASP A 100 -1.50 18.99 10.69
C ASP A 100 -1.43 17.49 11.02
N VAL A 101 -2.32 16.66 10.43
CA VAL A 101 -2.27 15.20 10.55
C VAL A 101 -1.01 14.62 9.91
N VAL A 102 -0.54 15.14 8.77
CA VAL A 102 0.77 14.77 8.20
C VAL A 102 1.87 15.03 9.21
N ALA A 103 1.90 16.22 9.82
CA ALA A 103 2.90 16.55 10.83
C ALA A 103 2.81 15.64 12.08
N VAL A 104 1.60 15.25 12.51
CA VAL A 104 1.40 14.25 13.57
C VAL A 104 2.02 12.91 13.14
N ALA A 105 1.71 12.41 11.95
CA ALA A 105 2.21 11.15 11.45
C ALA A 105 3.75 11.12 11.35
N GLN A 106 4.36 12.19 10.84
CA GLN A 106 5.81 12.30 10.70
C GLN A 106 6.51 12.26 12.07
N ARG A 107 5.98 12.97 13.06
CA ARG A 107 6.51 12.91 14.44
C ARG A 107 6.30 11.54 15.06
N ALA A 108 5.11 10.99 14.92
CA ALA A 108 4.72 9.71 15.48
C ALA A 108 5.54 8.56 14.89
N ALA A 109 5.90 8.62 13.61
CA ALA A 109 6.72 7.62 12.91
C ALA A 109 8.12 7.44 13.50
N VAL A 110 8.67 8.45 14.19
CA VAL A 110 9.96 8.36 14.86
C VAL A 110 9.82 7.52 16.14
N GLY A 111 10.10 6.23 16.05
CA GLY A 111 10.15 5.33 17.20
C GLY A 111 8.80 4.73 17.62
N SER A 112 7.77 4.80 16.77
CA SER A 112 6.47 4.16 17.02
C SER A 112 6.59 2.64 16.95
N ARG A 113 6.62 2.00 18.11
CA ARG A 113 6.36 0.56 18.24
C ARG A 113 5.04 0.31 18.96
N GLU A 114 4.81 1.04 20.05
CA GLU A 114 3.64 0.89 20.92
C GLU A 114 3.25 2.24 21.55
N GLY A 115 2.09 2.26 22.23
CA GLY A 115 1.60 3.40 22.98
C GLY A 115 1.08 4.54 22.09
N ARG A 116 1.02 5.75 22.67
CA ARG A 116 0.35 6.90 22.07
C ARG A 116 0.86 7.25 20.66
N ALA A 117 2.17 7.22 20.44
CA ALA A 117 2.74 7.53 19.13
C ALA A 117 2.35 6.50 18.07
N ALA A 118 2.31 5.20 18.42
CA ALA A 118 1.86 4.18 17.49
C ALA A 118 0.37 4.38 17.11
N GLU A 119 -0.48 4.66 18.09
CA GLU A 119 -1.90 4.94 17.84
C GLU A 119 -2.09 6.19 16.98
N GLU A 120 -1.39 7.30 17.27
CA GLU A 120 -1.45 8.53 16.47
C GLU A 120 -1.04 8.28 15.01
N LEU A 121 0.03 7.50 14.78
CA LEU A 121 0.45 7.10 13.44
C LEU A 121 -0.63 6.27 12.73
N ILE A 122 -1.18 5.26 13.41
CA ILE A 122 -2.23 4.38 12.86
C ILE A 122 -3.45 5.18 12.42
N ARG A 123 -3.94 6.07 13.30
CA ARG A 123 -5.09 6.93 13.02
C ARG A 123 -4.82 7.90 11.87
N ALA A 124 -3.61 8.46 11.78
CA ALA A 124 -3.22 9.30 10.66
C ALA A 124 -3.16 8.52 9.34
N CYS A 125 -2.57 7.33 9.34
CA CYS A 125 -2.51 6.47 8.16
C CYS A 125 -3.88 5.99 7.70
N TRP A 126 -4.83 5.78 8.64
CA TRP A 126 -6.23 5.52 8.29
C TRP A 126 -6.86 6.71 7.56
N LEU A 127 -6.63 7.94 8.01
CA LEU A 127 -7.08 9.14 7.28
C LEU A 127 -6.48 9.16 5.87
N PHE A 128 -5.19 8.88 5.70
CA PHE A 128 -4.55 8.87 4.39
C PHE A 128 -5.19 7.83 3.45
N ALA A 129 -5.57 6.67 3.97
CA ALA A 129 -6.32 5.67 3.22
C ALA A 129 -7.70 6.20 2.76
N LEU A 130 -8.44 6.87 3.65
CA LEU A 130 -9.74 7.47 3.31
C LEU A 130 -9.63 8.54 2.24
N THR A 131 -8.66 9.46 2.34
CA THR A 131 -8.51 10.53 1.35
C THR A 131 -7.94 10.01 0.03
N THR A 132 -7.12 8.96 0.05
CA THR A 132 -6.70 8.25 -1.17
C THR A 132 -7.89 7.60 -1.88
N GLU A 133 -8.86 7.03 -1.15
CA GLU A 133 -10.09 6.51 -1.75
C GLU A 133 -10.92 7.61 -2.43
N VAL A 134 -10.97 8.81 -1.82
CA VAL A 134 -11.59 10.00 -2.42
C VAL A 134 -10.91 10.39 -3.71
N TYR A 135 -9.58 10.41 -3.76
CA TYR A 135 -8.85 10.68 -4.99
C TYR A 135 -9.19 9.66 -6.08
N ARG A 136 -9.20 8.37 -5.74
CA ARG A 136 -9.41 7.28 -6.71
C ARG A 136 -10.84 7.21 -7.24
N THR A 137 -11.84 7.45 -6.39
CA THR A 137 -13.23 7.13 -6.72
C THR A 137 -14.26 8.16 -6.27
N GLY A 138 -13.82 9.28 -5.70
CA GLY A 138 -14.69 10.26 -5.06
C GLY A 138 -15.18 9.83 -3.68
N ILE A 139 -15.88 10.72 -2.98
CA ILE A 139 -16.53 10.41 -1.70
C ILE A 139 -17.73 9.50 -1.98
N ARG A 140 -17.73 8.30 -1.38
CA ARG A 140 -18.82 7.33 -1.49
C ARG A 140 -19.81 7.47 -0.31
N PRO A 141 -21.10 7.11 -0.50
CA PRO A 141 -22.06 6.98 0.59
C PRO A 141 -21.52 6.09 1.71
N GLY A 142 -21.64 6.55 2.96
CA GLY A 142 -21.13 5.83 4.13
C GLY A 142 -19.65 6.06 4.43
N SER A 143 -18.93 6.87 3.63
CA SER A 143 -17.57 7.27 3.97
C SER A 143 -17.54 8.02 5.31
N PRO A 144 -16.61 7.71 6.23
CA PRO A 144 -16.43 8.48 7.47
C PRO A 144 -16.23 9.98 7.23
N LEU A 145 -15.68 10.38 6.08
CA LEU A 145 -15.48 11.79 5.74
C LEU A 145 -16.80 12.56 5.53
N MET A 146 -17.92 11.88 5.27
CA MET A 146 -19.22 12.53 5.09
C MET A 146 -19.72 13.22 6.36
N VAL A 147 -19.32 12.75 7.55
CA VAL A 147 -19.71 13.35 8.84
C VAL A 147 -19.16 14.77 9.02
N LEU A 148 -18.20 15.18 8.17
CA LEU A 148 -17.59 16.50 8.18
C LEU A 148 -18.36 17.53 7.34
N GLY A 149 -19.33 17.10 6.54
CA GLY A 149 -20.03 17.96 5.56
C GLY A 149 -20.73 19.18 6.17
N SER A 150 -21.24 19.07 7.39
CA SER A 150 -21.99 20.13 8.09
C SER A 150 -21.15 20.94 9.07
N ARG A 151 -19.86 20.62 9.28
CA ARG A 151 -19.04 21.29 10.31
C ARG A 151 -18.45 22.61 9.82
N ALA A 152 -18.48 23.62 10.68
CA ALA A 152 -17.90 24.94 10.42
C ALA A 152 -16.36 24.90 10.33
N SER A 153 -15.73 24.08 11.17
CA SER A 153 -14.28 23.83 11.17
C SER A 153 -13.97 22.34 11.24
N VAL A 154 -12.79 21.97 10.75
CA VAL A 154 -12.25 20.61 10.81
C VAL A 154 -10.86 20.74 11.44
N SER A 155 -10.60 19.95 12.49
CA SER A 155 -9.30 19.92 13.18
C SER A 155 -8.60 18.58 12.95
N ALA A 156 -7.30 18.50 13.24
CA ALA A 156 -6.54 17.25 13.15
C ALA A 156 -7.12 16.17 14.07
N GLU A 157 -7.49 16.53 15.30
CA GLU A 157 -8.06 15.61 16.30
C GLU A 157 -9.35 14.99 15.78
N LEU A 158 -10.21 15.79 15.15
CA LEU A 158 -11.44 15.29 14.55
C LEU A 158 -11.16 14.31 13.41
N LEU A 159 -10.14 14.57 12.59
CA LEU A 159 -9.76 13.70 11.48
C LEU A 159 -9.14 12.38 11.97
N LEU A 160 -8.29 12.43 13.00
CA LEU A 160 -7.73 11.24 13.64
C LEU A 160 -8.83 10.37 14.28
N GLY A 161 -9.89 11.00 14.81
CA GLY A 161 -11.06 10.32 15.36
C GLY A 161 -11.94 9.60 14.33
N LEU A 162 -11.65 9.71 13.02
CA LEU A 162 -12.38 8.95 11.99
C LEU A 162 -11.95 7.48 11.88
N ALA A 163 -10.82 7.12 12.48
CA ALA A 163 -10.38 5.74 12.56
C ALA A 163 -11.24 4.97 13.58
N PRO A 164 -11.97 3.91 13.17
CA PRO A 164 -12.70 3.08 14.12
C PRO A 164 -11.72 2.27 14.97
N ASP A 165 -12.09 1.96 16.21
CA ASP A 165 -11.22 1.23 17.15
C ASP A 165 -10.79 -0.14 16.59
N ALA A 166 -11.70 -0.85 15.92
CA ALA A 166 -11.38 -2.09 15.21
C ALA A 166 -10.26 -1.94 14.15
N ALA A 167 -10.16 -0.78 13.49
CA ALA A 167 -9.06 -0.53 12.58
C ALA A 167 -7.75 -0.24 13.32
N VAL A 168 -7.83 0.39 14.49
CA VAL A 168 -6.66 0.65 15.34
C VAL A 168 -6.08 -0.66 15.84
N ASP A 169 -6.93 -1.55 16.37
CA ASP A 169 -6.55 -2.87 16.87
C ASP A 169 -5.89 -3.72 15.75
N GLU A 170 -6.58 -3.88 14.61
CA GLU A 170 -6.05 -4.64 13.46
C GLU A 170 -4.73 -4.05 12.93
N MET A 171 -4.60 -2.73 12.86
CA MET A 171 -3.37 -2.06 12.42
C MET A 171 -2.22 -2.26 13.41
N GLN A 172 -2.50 -2.24 14.73
CA GLN A 172 -1.49 -2.46 15.75
C GLN A 172 -0.93 -3.88 15.66
N GLU A 173 -1.77 -4.90 15.46
CA GLU A 173 -1.30 -6.27 15.24
C GLU A 173 -0.48 -6.41 13.95
N LEU A 174 -0.95 -5.80 12.85
CA LEU A 174 -0.19 -5.77 11.60
C LEU A 174 1.16 -5.06 11.75
N HIS A 175 1.21 -3.98 12.53
CA HIS A 175 2.44 -3.26 12.84
C HIS A 175 3.44 -4.13 13.59
N LEU A 176 2.99 -4.85 14.62
CA LEU A 176 3.84 -5.75 15.38
C LEU A 176 4.44 -6.86 14.49
N LEU A 177 3.65 -7.41 13.56
CA LEU A 177 4.17 -8.34 12.56
C LEU A 177 5.19 -7.70 11.61
N ALA A 178 5.00 -6.44 11.23
CA ALA A 178 5.96 -5.71 10.41
C ALA A 178 7.27 -5.45 11.17
N VAL A 179 7.19 -5.12 12.46
CA VAL A 179 8.35 -4.98 13.34
C VAL A 179 9.14 -6.29 13.43
N GLU A 180 8.46 -7.42 13.56
CA GLU A 180 9.12 -8.71 13.68
C GLU A 180 9.67 -9.22 12.33
N HIS A 181 8.96 -8.98 11.24
CA HIS A 181 9.23 -9.68 9.98
C HIS A 181 9.55 -8.77 8.79
N LEU A 182 9.09 -7.53 8.74
CA LEU A 182 9.30 -6.67 7.58
C LEU A 182 10.51 -5.77 7.77
N TYR A 183 10.47 -4.89 8.78
CA TYR A 183 11.49 -3.86 8.99
C TYR A 183 12.91 -4.41 9.18
N PRO A 184 13.15 -5.54 9.88
CA PRO A 184 14.49 -6.11 10.01
C PRO A 184 15.12 -6.55 8.68
N ARG A 185 14.33 -6.66 7.60
CA ARG A 185 14.80 -7.05 6.27
C ARG A 185 15.09 -5.87 5.35
N VAL A 186 14.78 -4.65 5.79
CA VAL A 186 15.17 -3.41 5.09
C VAL A 186 16.50 -2.94 5.69
N PRO A 187 17.63 -2.97 4.95
CA PRO A 187 18.92 -2.59 5.49
C PRO A 187 18.93 -1.15 6.00
N VAL A 188 19.55 -0.93 7.15
CA VAL A 188 19.80 0.43 7.66
C VAL A 188 20.69 1.17 6.65
N GLY A 189 20.26 2.36 6.23
CA GLY A 189 20.98 3.16 5.24
C GLY A 189 20.77 2.76 3.79
N ALA A 190 19.85 1.82 3.50
CA ALA A 190 19.45 1.52 2.13
C ALA A 190 18.92 2.78 1.43
N SER A 191 19.15 2.87 0.12
CA SER A 191 18.52 3.92 -0.69
C SER A 191 17.05 3.58 -0.87
N LEU A 192 16.17 4.42 -0.34
CA LEU A 192 14.72 4.21 -0.34
C LEU A 192 14.03 5.12 -1.36
N ALA A 193 13.14 4.52 -2.16
CA ALA A 193 12.16 5.24 -2.94
C ALA A 193 10.76 4.76 -2.56
N LEU A 194 9.90 5.67 -2.13
CA LEU A 194 8.55 5.37 -1.63
C LEU A 194 7.50 5.84 -2.64
N GLY A 195 6.64 4.94 -3.10
CA GLY A 195 5.70 5.25 -4.18
C GLY A 195 6.33 5.66 -5.52
N PRO A 196 7.52 5.17 -5.94
CA PRO A 196 8.15 5.68 -7.14
C PRO A 196 7.38 5.30 -8.40
N THR A 197 7.34 6.23 -9.34
CA THR A 197 7.02 5.95 -10.75
C THR A 197 8.31 5.59 -11.50
N PHE A 198 8.18 4.80 -12.56
CA PHE A 198 9.27 4.39 -13.43
C PHE A 198 9.19 5.13 -14.77
N ALA A 199 10.24 5.08 -15.59
CA ALA A 199 10.18 5.63 -16.95
C ALA A 199 9.01 5.04 -17.78
N GLY A 200 8.65 3.78 -17.53
CA GLY A 200 7.49 3.15 -18.17
C GLY A 200 6.13 3.63 -17.63
N SER A 201 6.08 4.32 -16.48
CA SER A 201 4.84 4.81 -15.89
C SER A 201 4.19 5.93 -16.71
N GLU A 202 4.96 6.63 -17.53
CA GLU A 202 4.45 7.60 -18.51
C GLU A 202 3.63 6.91 -19.62
N LEU A 203 3.99 5.66 -19.95
CA LEU A 203 3.32 4.89 -20.98
C LEU A 203 2.15 4.08 -20.42
N CYS A 204 2.29 3.57 -19.19
CA CYS A 204 1.35 2.68 -18.54
C CYS A 204 1.35 2.97 -17.03
N ASN A 205 0.23 3.43 -16.47
CA ASN A 205 0.17 3.76 -15.04
C ASN A 205 0.61 2.55 -14.19
N ALA A 206 1.76 2.70 -13.54
CA ALA A 206 2.41 1.70 -12.72
C ALA A 206 3.19 2.41 -11.61
N ASP A 207 3.03 1.92 -10.39
CA ASP A 207 3.71 2.37 -9.19
C ASP A 207 4.23 1.15 -8.42
N ALA A 208 5.27 1.37 -7.63
CA ALA A 208 5.70 0.41 -6.61
C ALA A 208 5.44 0.98 -5.22
N ASP A 209 5.16 0.12 -4.25
CA ASP A 209 4.95 0.60 -2.88
C ASP A 209 6.27 1.13 -2.29
N VAL A 210 7.32 0.29 -2.33
CA VAL A 210 8.67 0.65 -1.88
C VAL A 210 9.73 0.03 -2.80
N ILE A 211 10.80 0.76 -3.06
CA ILE A 211 12.04 0.21 -3.62
C ILE A 211 13.18 0.51 -2.65
N PHE A 212 13.94 -0.51 -2.27
CA PHE A 212 15.17 -0.36 -1.50
C PHE A 212 16.32 -1.05 -2.22
N ASP A 213 17.41 -0.34 -2.50
CA ASP A 213 18.59 -0.86 -3.21
C ASP A 213 18.26 -1.68 -4.48
N GLY A 214 17.26 -1.23 -5.25
CA GLY A 214 16.80 -1.90 -6.48
C GLY A 214 15.90 -3.13 -6.25
N CYS A 215 15.60 -3.48 -5.00
CA CYS A 215 14.61 -4.47 -4.63
C CYS A 215 13.22 -3.83 -4.53
N LEU A 216 12.26 -4.35 -5.29
CA LEU A 216 10.85 -3.93 -5.20
C LEU A 216 10.17 -4.69 -4.06
N LEU A 217 9.54 -3.94 -3.17
CA LEU A 217 8.67 -4.41 -2.10
C LEU A 217 7.23 -3.97 -2.40
N ASP A 218 6.36 -4.95 -2.63
CA ASP A 218 4.91 -4.76 -2.77
C ASP A 218 4.24 -5.14 -1.45
N ILE A 219 3.47 -4.23 -0.86
CA ILE A 219 2.84 -4.39 0.44
C ILE A 219 1.36 -4.68 0.21
N LYS A 220 0.92 -5.86 0.63
CA LYS A 220 -0.47 -6.30 0.46
C LYS A 220 -0.96 -7.01 1.71
N THR A 221 -2.00 -6.44 2.32
CA THR A 221 -2.86 -7.17 3.25
C THR A 221 -3.95 -7.86 2.44
N ARG A 222 -4.24 -9.12 2.71
CA ARG A 222 -5.37 -9.85 2.10
C ARG A 222 -6.30 -10.32 3.18
N LEU A 223 -7.57 -10.53 2.85
CA LEU A 223 -8.41 -11.40 3.69
C LEU A 223 -7.94 -12.85 3.47
N GLY A 224 -7.97 -13.68 4.51
CA GLY A 224 -7.84 -15.13 4.38
C GLY A 224 -9.06 -15.72 3.67
N ASP A 225 -8.93 -17.00 3.35
CA ASP A 225 -9.96 -17.70 2.59
C ASP A 225 -11.29 -17.76 3.36
N LYS A 226 -12.40 -17.59 2.62
CA LYS A 226 -13.74 -17.86 3.14
C LYS A 226 -13.81 -19.33 3.54
N THR A 227 -13.97 -19.63 4.82
CA THR A 227 -14.36 -20.98 5.22
C THR A 227 -15.77 -21.27 4.70
N ALA A 228 -16.11 -22.56 4.47
CA ALA A 228 -17.40 -23.00 3.91
C ALA A 228 -18.64 -22.55 4.70
N ARG A 229 -18.48 -21.94 5.89
CA ARG A 229 -19.53 -21.30 6.68
C ARG A 229 -19.78 -19.83 6.36
N GLY A 230 -19.25 -19.31 5.24
CA GLY A 230 -19.72 -18.06 4.65
C GLY A 230 -19.16 -16.77 5.25
N ARG A 231 -18.12 -16.84 6.07
CA ARG A 231 -17.45 -15.67 6.64
C ARG A 231 -15.94 -15.74 6.37
N SER A 232 -15.45 -14.82 5.54
CA SER A 232 -14.00 -14.53 5.40
C SER A 232 -13.69 -13.42 6.39
N ASP A 233 -13.43 -13.86 7.60
CA ASP A 233 -13.24 -12.97 8.73
C ASP A 233 -11.78 -13.17 9.14
N GLY A 234 -10.84 -12.53 8.44
CA GLY A 234 -9.46 -12.50 8.91
C GLY A 234 -8.52 -12.15 7.80
N ARG A 235 -7.33 -11.62 8.11
CA ARG A 235 -6.39 -11.15 7.10
C ARG A 235 -5.06 -11.90 7.12
N ALA A 236 -4.60 -12.30 5.94
CA ALA A 236 -3.27 -12.81 5.69
C ALA A 236 -2.37 -11.66 5.19
N CYS A 237 -1.23 -11.44 5.85
CA CYS A 237 -0.14 -10.65 5.29
C CYS A 237 0.69 -11.58 4.38
N SER A 238 0.58 -11.44 3.05
CA SER A 238 1.32 -12.31 2.13
C SER A 238 2.72 -11.75 1.88
N LYS A 239 3.75 -12.51 2.24
CA LYS A 239 5.17 -12.21 1.96
C LYS A 239 5.47 -12.46 0.47
N SER A 240 5.65 -11.45 -0.37
CA SER A 240 6.26 -11.66 -1.70
C SER A 240 7.73 -11.22 -1.70
N TRP A 241 8.64 -12.16 -1.44
CA TRP A 241 10.09 -11.99 -1.65
C TRP A 241 10.46 -12.52 -3.04
N LEU A 242 10.82 -11.62 -3.96
CA LEU A 242 11.54 -11.99 -5.18
C LEU A 242 13.01 -12.24 -4.80
N ARG A 243 13.36 -13.51 -4.56
CA ARG A 243 14.76 -13.95 -4.56
C ARG A 243 15.41 -13.55 -5.88
N ARG A 244 16.38 -12.64 -5.86
CA ARG A 244 17.54 -12.73 -6.76
C ARG A 244 18.74 -13.17 -5.94
N GLY A 245 19.06 -14.45 -6.07
CA GLY A 245 20.42 -14.89 -5.84
C GLY A 245 21.30 -14.21 -6.86
N VAL A 246 22.16 -13.30 -6.39
CA VAL A 246 23.43 -13.06 -7.06
C VAL A 246 24.39 -14.06 -6.44
N GLY A 247 24.53 -15.21 -7.10
CA GLY A 247 25.71 -16.03 -6.93
C GLY A 247 26.91 -15.19 -7.35
N LEU A 248 27.66 -14.70 -6.38
CA LEU A 248 29.05 -14.30 -6.58
C LEU A 248 29.85 -15.59 -6.81
N THR A 249 29.81 -16.11 -8.03
CA THR A 249 30.91 -16.95 -8.52
C THR A 249 32.06 -16.01 -8.86
N ARG A 250 33.05 -15.94 -7.97
CA ARG A 250 34.40 -15.52 -8.34
C ARG A 250 34.92 -16.54 -9.37
N HIS A 251 35.15 -16.09 -10.59
CA HIS A 251 36.02 -16.76 -11.54
C HIS A 251 37.16 -15.81 -11.88
N GLY A 252 38.39 -16.28 -11.61
CA GLY A 252 39.65 -15.64 -11.99
C GLY A 252 40.12 -14.60 -11.00
#